data_AF-A0A6G9Z5Z3-F1
#
_entry.id   AF-A0A6G9Z5Z3-F1
#
_cell.length_a   1.000
_cell.length_b   1.000
_cell.length_c   1.000
_cell.angle_alpha   90.00
_cell.angle_beta   90.00
_cell.angle_gamma   90.00
#
_symmetry.space_group_name_H-M   'P 1'
#
loop_
_entity.id
_entity.type
_entity.pdbx_description
1 polymer ?
#
loop_
_entity_poly.entity_id
_entity_poly.type
_entity_poly.pdbx_seq_one_letter_code
_entity_poly.pdbx_strand_id
1 'polypeptide(L)'
;MGQDDSADKFDLVVWFAPTAPADRDAAMTAVTEAMLLAQRAKPVLERAAGDGRAAFLAVTQFDGAFGLTDVAADEKAILGGVFALVKTLGIESPTLFCRGIDIAVDQGAAALMAELYDPRTELTQVGYSPAGQRRTLEFTENPSSPLIDAPRYPSRIPETYSYSPAAAAESPRPARSRSRNASTAACCYSAAPNSQPNRSGPQAFRTPN
;
A
#
# COMPACT_ATOMS: atom_id res chain seq x y z
N MET A 1 35.85 -27.90 10.71
CA MET A 1 34.42 -27.73 11.00
C MET A 1 33.92 -26.67 10.04
N GLY A 2 33.38 -27.07 8.89
CA GLY A 2 32.87 -26.14 7.88
C GLY A 2 31.60 -25.51 8.44
N GLN A 3 31.63 -24.21 8.68
CA GLN A 3 30.44 -23.44 8.99
C GLN A 3 29.57 -23.48 7.73
N ASP A 4 28.35 -23.97 7.86
CA ASP A 4 27.39 -24.05 6.76
C ASP A 4 26.90 -22.64 6.44
N ASP A 5 27.69 -21.92 5.65
CA ASP A 5 27.52 -20.52 5.26
C ASP A 5 26.30 -20.33 4.31
N SER A 6 25.62 -21.43 3.93
CA SER A 6 24.47 -21.39 3.03
C SER A 6 23.23 -20.77 3.68
N ALA A 7 23.10 -20.86 5.01
CA ALA A 7 21.98 -20.26 5.73
C ALA A 7 22.04 -18.71 5.76
N ASP A 8 23.23 -18.14 5.55
CA ASP A 8 23.49 -16.69 5.53
C ASP A 8 23.43 -16.09 4.12
N LYS A 9 23.12 -16.90 3.09
CA LYS A 9 23.03 -16.45 1.70
C LYS A 9 21.68 -16.80 1.09
N PHE A 10 20.82 -15.79 0.99
CA PHE A 10 19.58 -15.86 0.19
C PHE A 10 19.63 -14.80 -0.91
N ASP A 11 19.10 -15.15 -2.07
CA ASP A 11 18.92 -14.27 -3.23
C ASP A 11 17.46 -13.86 -3.43
N LEU A 12 16.52 -14.40 -2.65
CA LEU A 12 15.10 -14.10 -2.77
C LEU A 12 14.48 -13.85 -1.40
N VAL A 13 13.76 -12.73 -1.29
CA VAL A 13 12.78 -12.48 -0.23
C VAL A 13 11.42 -12.31 -0.86
N VAL A 14 10.43 -13.05 -0.36
CA VAL A 14 9.02 -12.86 -0.69
C VAL A 14 8.28 -12.55 0.59
N TRP A 15 7.70 -11.36 0.68
CA TRP A 15 6.83 -10.95 1.77
C TRP A 15 5.37 -11.04 1.34
N PHE A 16 4.52 -11.61 2.18
CA PHE A 16 3.09 -11.75 1.93
C PHE A 16 2.31 -10.85 2.89
N ALA A 17 1.48 -9.98 2.34
CA ALA A 17 0.60 -9.14 3.13
C ALA A 17 -0.50 -9.98 3.79
N PRO A 18 -0.98 -9.58 4.99
CA PRO A 18 -2.20 -10.14 5.54
C PRO A 18 -3.38 -9.85 4.58
N THR A 19 -4.22 -10.86 4.34
CA THR A 19 -5.35 -10.75 3.40
C THR A 19 -6.54 -9.98 3.99
N ALA A 20 -6.69 -10.03 5.31
CA ALA A 20 -7.73 -9.37 6.09
C ALA A 20 -7.15 -8.89 7.44
N PRO A 21 -6.48 -7.72 7.48
CA PRO A 21 -6.05 -7.13 8.75
C PRO A 21 -7.25 -6.84 9.64
N ALA A 22 -7.12 -7.11 10.95
CA ALA A 22 -8.22 -6.96 11.92
C ALA A 22 -8.63 -5.50 12.15
N ASP A 23 -7.64 -4.60 12.12
CA ASP A 23 -7.79 -3.17 12.32
C ASP A 23 -6.64 -2.40 11.62
N ARG A 24 -6.66 -1.06 11.74
CA ARG A 24 -5.67 -0.19 11.10
C ARG A 24 -4.28 -0.36 11.70
N ASP A 25 -4.19 -0.68 13.00
CA ASP A 25 -2.92 -0.86 13.69
C ASP A 25 -2.24 -2.15 13.22
N ALA A 26 -3.01 -3.23 13.05
CA ALA A 26 -2.53 -4.49 12.46
C ALA A 26 -2.04 -4.27 11.02
N ALA A 27 -2.75 -3.49 10.21
CA ALA A 27 -2.32 -3.15 8.86
C ALA A 27 -1.02 -2.32 8.86
N MET A 28 -0.91 -1.32 9.75
CA MET A 28 0.30 -0.50 9.89
C MET A 28 1.50 -1.32 10.38
N THR A 29 1.29 -2.24 11.33
CA THR A 29 2.31 -3.20 11.78
C THR A 29 2.81 -4.03 10.60
N ALA A 30 1.92 -4.58 9.77
CA ALA A 30 2.31 -5.37 8.62
C ALA A 30 3.16 -4.57 7.61
N VAL A 31 2.79 -3.31 7.31
CA VAL A 31 3.60 -2.43 6.44
C VAL A 31 4.97 -2.14 7.07
N THR A 32 5.00 -1.92 8.38
CA THR A 32 6.24 -1.67 9.14
C THR A 32 7.14 -2.90 9.10
N GLU A 33 6.59 -4.11 9.27
CA GLU A 33 7.32 -5.36 9.15
C GLU A 33 7.92 -5.54 7.76
N ALA A 34 7.16 -5.27 6.70
CA ALA A 34 7.66 -5.31 5.33
C ALA A 34 8.86 -4.37 5.12
N MET A 35 8.76 -3.13 5.64
CA MET A 35 9.83 -2.14 5.57
C MET A 35 11.08 -2.59 6.35
N LEU A 36 10.88 -3.08 7.56
CA LEU A 36 11.94 -3.58 8.43
C LEU A 36 12.62 -4.84 7.86
N LEU A 37 11.87 -5.68 7.15
CA LEU A 37 12.39 -6.82 6.41
C LEU A 37 13.22 -6.35 5.21
N ALA A 38 12.71 -5.42 4.41
CA ALA A 38 13.45 -4.83 3.29
C ALA A 38 14.76 -4.20 3.74
N GLN A 39 14.74 -3.42 4.82
CA GLN A 39 15.93 -2.79 5.40
C GLN A 39 16.99 -3.83 5.78
N ARG A 40 16.60 -4.94 6.41
CA ARG A 40 17.53 -6.00 6.85
C ARG A 40 18.01 -6.86 5.68
N ALA A 41 17.15 -7.15 4.71
CA ALA A 41 17.44 -8.00 3.57
C ALA A 41 18.32 -7.31 2.52
N LYS A 42 18.16 -6.00 2.33
CA LYS A 42 18.87 -5.22 1.30
C LYS A 42 20.36 -5.54 1.19
N PRO A 43 21.21 -5.42 2.24
CA PRO A 43 22.65 -5.69 2.11
C PRO A 43 22.98 -7.15 1.78
N VAL A 44 22.13 -8.10 2.17
CA VAL A 44 22.32 -9.53 1.84
C VAL A 44 21.99 -9.76 0.36
N LEU A 45 20.86 -9.24 -0.09
CA LEU A 45 20.41 -9.34 -1.49
C LEU A 45 21.35 -8.60 -2.44
N GLU A 46 21.87 -7.43 -2.07
CA GLU A 46 22.81 -6.67 -2.92
C GLU A 46 24.13 -7.42 -3.13
N ARG A 47 24.59 -8.17 -2.11
CA ARG A 47 25.74 -9.07 -2.28
C ARG A 47 25.41 -10.23 -3.22
N ALA A 48 24.25 -10.85 -3.04
CA ALA A 48 23.80 -11.95 -3.90
C ALA A 48 23.57 -11.52 -5.35
N ALA A 49 23.17 -10.26 -5.59
CA ALA A 49 23.00 -9.68 -6.92
C ALA A 49 24.31 -9.64 -7.75
N GLY A 50 25.47 -9.75 -7.09
CA GLY A 50 26.76 -9.88 -7.78
C GLY A 50 26.93 -11.21 -8.53
N ASP A 51 26.24 -12.26 -8.08
CA ASP A 51 26.33 -13.62 -8.63
C ASP A 51 25.17 -13.97 -9.58
N GLY A 52 24.15 -13.10 -9.67
CA GLY A 52 22.94 -13.37 -10.45
C GLY A 52 21.78 -12.44 -10.11
N ARG A 53 20.54 -12.89 -10.33
CA ARG A 53 19.35 -12.12 -9.95
C ARG A 53 19.07 -12.31 -8.46
N ALA A 54 19.15 -11.24 -7.70
CA ALA A 54 18.59 -11.18 -6.34
C ALA A 54 17.32 -10.32 -6.32
N ALA A 55 16.32 -10.72 -5.53
CA ALA A 55 14.97 -10.22 -5.62
C ALA A 55 14.32 -9.95 -4.27
N PHE A 56 13.55 -8.86 -4.23
CA PHE A 56 12.60 -8.55 -3.17
C PHE A 56 11.20 -8.44 -3.78
N LEU A 57 10.33 -9.40 -3.43
CA LEU A 57 8.94 -9.45 -3.87
C LEU A 57 8.01 -9.17 -2.70
N ALA A 58 6.97 -8.37 -2.95
CA ALA A 58 5.89 -8.17 -2.00
C ALA A 58 4.56 -8.55 -2.64
N VAL A 59 3.84 -9.49 -2.02
CA VAL A 59 2.59 -10.04 -2.52
C VAL A 59 1.44 -9.52 -1.67
N THR A 60 0.39 -9.03 -2.34
CA THR A 60 -0.85 -8.54 -1.74
C THR A 60 -2.04 -9.25 -2.38
N GLN A 61 -3.19 -9.21 -1.70
CA GLN A 61 -4.45 -9.75 -2.21
C GLN A 61 -5.53 -8.67 -2.13
N PHE A 62 -5.56 -7.78 -3.13
CA PHE A 62 -6.65 -6.82 -3.36
C PHE A 62 -7.62 -7.39 -4.40
N ASP A 63 -7.83 -6.66 -5.49
CA ASP A 63 -8.74 -6.96 -6.60
C ASP A 63 -7.98 -7.37 -7.88
N GLY A 64 -6.64 -7.51 -7.80
CA GLY A 64 -5.77 -7.71 -8.96
C GLY A 64 -5.57 -6.43 -9.78
N ALA A 65 -6.00 -5.29 -9.24
CA ALA A 65 -5.87 -3.95 -9.78
C ALA A 65 -5.39 -2.96 -8.70
N PHE A 66 -4.67 -3.44 -7.69
CA PHE A 66 -4.07 -2.65 -6.61
C PHE A 66 -5.08 -1.94 -5.70
N GLY A 67 -6.33 -2.42 -5.64
CA GLY A 67 -7.43 -1.74 -4.97
C GLY A 67 -7.93 -0.51 -5.72
N LEU A 68 -7.69 -0.44 -7.04
CA LEU A 68 -8.10 0.68 -7.89
C LEU A 68 -9.43 0.44 -8.61
N THR A 69 -10.01 -0.76 -8.54
CA THR A 69 -11.31 -1.07 -9.17
C THR A 69 -12.43 -1.22 -8.16
N ASP A 70 -12.13 -1.67 -6.94
CA ASP A 70 -13.06 -1.70 -5.83
C ASP A 70 -12.49 -0.97 -4.61
N VAL A 71 -13.36 -0.26 -3.88
CA VAL A 71 -12.94 0.49 -2.69
C VAL A 71 -12.72 -0.50 -1.56
N ALA A 72 -11.45 -0.74 -1.25
CA ALA A 72 -11.07 -1.56 -0.11
C ALA A 72 -11.50 -0.91 1.22
N ALA A 73 -11.74 -1.74 2.24
CA ALA A 73 -11.86 -1.27 3.62
C ALA A 73 -10.60 -0.46 4.02
N ASP A 74 -10.76 0.53 4.91
CA ASP A 74 -9.70 1.46 5.32
C ASP A 74 -8.42 0.74 5.77
N GLU A 75 -8.54 -0.36 6.51
CA GLU A 75 -7.42 -1.17 6.98
C GLU A 75 -6.67 -1.83 5.81
N LYS A 76 -7.41 -2.34 4.84
CA LYS A 76 -6.85 -3.01 3.67
C LYS A 76 -6.16 -1.97 2.77
N ALA A 77 -6.69 -0.76 2.63
CA ALA A 77 -6.06 0.32 1.88
C ALA A 77 -4.66 0.70 2.42
N ILE A 78 -4.42 0.61 3.74
CA ILE A 78 -3.10 0.86 4.34
C ILE A 78 -2.01 -0.07 3.78
N LEU A 79 -2.35 -1.33 3.51
CA LEU A 79 -1.41 -2.31 2.94
C LEU A 79 -0.90 -1.90 1.55
N GLY A 80 -1.61 -1.01 0.83
CA GLY A 80 -1.15 -0.43 -0.43
C GLY A 80 0.17 0.34 -0.32
N GLY A 81 0.54 0.80 0.88
CA GLY A 81 1.83 1.43 1.16
C GLY A 81 3.04 0.53 0.83
N VAL A 82 2.87 -0.78 0.82
CA VAL A 82 3.93 -1.74 0.47
C VAL A 82 4.37 -1.57 -0.99
N PHE A 83 3.48 -1.17 -1.90
CA PHE A 83 3.87 -0.87 -3.27
C PHE A 83 4.81 0.34 -3.36
N ALA A 84 4.60 1.36 -2.52
CA ALA A 84 5.51 2.50 -2.43
C ALA A 84 6.87 2.06 -1.86
N LEU A 85 6.87 1.22 -0.81
CA LEU A 85 8.10 0.62 -0.27
C LEU A 85 8.91 -0.10 -1.37
N VAL A 86 8.27 -0.97 -2.15
CA VAL A 86 8.96 -1.72 -3.23
C VAL A 86 9.52 -0.78 -4.29
N LYS A 87 8.77 0.26 -4.70
CA LYS A 87 9.26 1.27 -5.64
C LYS A 87 10.49 1.98 -5.10
N THR A 88 10.43 2.43 -3.85
CA THR A 88 11.55 3.10 -3.19
C THR A 88 12.76 2.18 -3.12
N LEU A 89 12.58 0.92 -2.71
CA LEU A 89 13.67 -0.05 -2.64
C LEU A 89 14.35 -0.26 -3.99
N GLY A 90 13.56 -0.36 -5.07
CA GLY A 90 14.08 -0.50 -6.44
C GLY A 90 14.85 0.73 -6.92
N ILE A 91 14.45 1.94 -6.51
CA ILE A 91 15.19 3.18 -6.80
C ILE A 91 16.49 3.25 -5.99
N GLU A 92 16.44 2.91 -4.70
CA GLU A 92 17.61 2.97 -3.80
C GLU A 92 18.61 1.85 -4.02
N SER A 93 18.21 0.77 -4.70
CA SER A 93 19.01 -0.45 -4.89
C SER A 93 18.80 -0.99 -6.31
N PRO A 94 19.29 -0.31 -7.36
CA PRO A 94 19.01 -0.68 -8.76
C PRO A 94 19.53 -2.06 -9.19
N THR A 95 20.42 -2.67 -8.39
CA THR A 95 20.90 -4.04 -8.58
C THR A 95 19.88 -5.11 -8.17
N LEU A 96 18.85 -4.74 -7.39
CA LEU A 96 17.82 -5.66 -6.89
C LEU A 96 16.61 -5.70 -7.82
N PHE A 97 16.15 -6.90 -8.13
CA PHE A 97 14.85 -7.10 -8.77
C PHE A 97 13.72 -6.89 -7.76
N CYS A 98 13.03 -5.75 -7.85
CA CYS A 98 11.98 -5.37 -6.91
C CYS A 98 10.60 -5.42 -7.59
N ARG A 99 9.63 -6.14 -7.01
CA ARG A 99 8.26 -6.17 -7.56
C ARG A 99 7.17 -6.36 -6.52
N GLY A 100 6.17 -5.48 -6.59
CA GLY A 100 4.90 -5.62 -5.90
C GLY A 100 3.93 -6.38 -6.79
N ILE A 101 3.29 -7.40 -6.23
CA ILE A 101 2.36 -8.28 -6.95
C ILE A 101 1.02 -8.25 -6.22
N ASP A 102 -0.04 -7.88 -6.92
CA ASP A 102 -1.42 -7.99 -6.43
C ASP A 102 -2.08 -9.22 -7.06
N ILE A 103 -2.51 -10.17 -6.24
CA ILE A 103 -3.02 -11.47 -6.70
C ILE A 103 -4.47 -11.64 -6.23
N ALA A 104 -5.41 -11.63 -7.17
CA ALA A 104 -6.82 -11.96 -6.92
C ALA A 104 -7.27 -13.26 -7.62
N VAL A 105 -6.32 -14.10 -8.06
CA VAL A 105 -6.57 -15.38 -8.73
C VAL A 105 -6.27 -16.57 -7.81
N ASP A 106 -7.06 -17.64 -7.93
CA ASP A 106 -6.91 -18.87 -7.12
C ASP A 106 -5.54 -19.56 -7.31
N GLN A 107 -4.90 -19.37 -8.46
CA GLN A 107 -3.61 -19.98 -8.83
C GLN A 107 -2.43 -19.01 -8.60
N GLY A 108 -2.40 -18.34 -7.45
CA GLY A 108 -1.43 -17.30 -7.14
C GLY A 108 0.04 -17.70 -7.25
N ALA A 109 0.38 -18.97 -7.01
CA ALA A 109 1.75 -19.45 -7.14
C ALA A 109 2.28 -19.36 -8.59
N ALA A 110 1.45 -19.67 -9.59
CA ALA A 110 1.85 -19.56 -10.99
C ALA A 110 2.10 -18.11 -11.40
N ALA A 111 1.26 -17.19 -10.92
CA ALA A 111 1.45 -15.75 -11.11
C ALA A 111 2.74 -15.25 -10.45
N LEU A 112 3.00 -15.63 -9.20
CA LEU A 112 4.24 -15.30 -8.49
C LEU A 112 5.48 -15.80 -9.26
N MET A 113 5.47 -17.05 -9.73
CA MET A 113 6.58 -17.61 -10.48
C MET A 113 6.79 -16.91 -11.83
N ALA A 114 5.70 -16.57 -12.54
CA ALA A 114 5.78 -15.80 -13.78
C ALA A 114 6.42 -14.43 -13.55
N GLU A 115 6.11 -13.77 -12.42
CA GLU A 115 6.71 -12.49 -12.07
C GLU A 115 8.15 -12.58 -11.60
N LEU A 116 8.51 -13.61 -10.83
CA LEU A 116 9.89 -13.84 -10.40
C LEU A 116 10.86 -13.96 -11.58
N TYR A 117 10.41 -14.60 -12.67
CA TYR A 117 11.19 -14.80 -13.88
C TYR A 117 10.86 -13.81 -15.02
N ASP A 118 10.08 -12.75 -14.78
CA ASP A 118 9.78 -11.76 -15.82
C ASP A 118 11.08 -11.06 -16.27
N PRO A 119 11.38 -11.00 -17.59
CA PRO A 119 12.53 -10.29 -18.11
C PRO A 119 12.44 -8.76 -17.99
N ARG A 120 11.23 -8.18 -17.88
CA ARG A 120 11.02 -6.73 -17.75
C ARG A 120 11.29 -6.27 -16.34
N THR A 121 12.52 -5.92 -16.02
CA THR A 121 12.94 -5.58 -14.65
C THR A 121 12.45 -4.21 -14.18
N GLU A 122 12.06 -3.33 -15.09
CA GLU A 122 11.57 -1.98 -14.84
C GLU A 122 10.14 -1.92 -14.28
N LEU A 123 9.34 -2.98 -14.45
CA LEU A 123 8.00 -3.04 -13.88
C LEU A 123 8.09 -3.22 -12.36
N THR A 124 7.60 -2.24 -11.62
CA THR A 124 7.61 -2.27 -10.15
C THR A 124 6.31 -2.83 -9.55
N GLN A 125 5.22 -2.84 -10.31
CA GLN A 125 3.91 -3.29 -9.87
C GLN A 125 3.17 -4.07 -10.95
N VAL A 126 2.63 -5.22 -10.56
CA VAL A 126 1.84 -6.10 -11.42
C VAL A 126 0.63 -6.64 -10.66
N GLY A 127 -0.53 -6.66 -11.31
CA GLY A 127 -1.77 -7.20 -10.76
C GLY A 127 -2.27 -8.38 -11.58
N TYR A 128 -2.92 -9.34 -10.93
CA TYR A 128 -3.59 -10.47 -11.55
C TYR A 128 -5.05 -10.47 -11.11
N SER A 129 -5.95 -10.16 -12.04
CA SER A 129 -7.39 -10.17 -11.77
C SER A 129 -7.91 -11.58 -11.45
N PRO A 130 -9.14 -11.72 -10.93
CA PRO A 130 -9.76 -13.03 -10.73
C PRO A 130 -9.86 -13.88 -12.01
N ALA A 131 -9.93 -13.24 -13.19
CA ALA A 131 -9.90 -13.91 -14.48
C ALA A 131 -8.49 -14.30 -14.96
N GLY A 132 -7.46 -14.07 -14.15
CA GLY A 132 -6.05 -14.31 -14.50
C GLY A 132 -5.45 -13.25 -15.43
N GLN A 133 -6.16 -12.14 -15.69
CA GLN A 133 -5.64 -11.07 -16.54
C GLN A 133 -4.53 -10.32 -15.80
N ARG A 134 -3.34 -10.30 -16.40
CA ARG A 134 -2.20 -9.52 -15.92
C ARG A 134 -2.37 -8.04 -16.24
N ARG A 135 -2.15 -7.18 -15.25
CA ARG A 135 -2.24 -5.71 -15.33
C ARG A 135 -0.95 -5.07 -14.83
N THR A 136 -0.61 -3.92 -15.38
CA THR A 136 0.51 -3.08 -14.96
C THR A 136 0.02 -1.65 -14.78
N LEU A 137 0.79 -0.83 -14.07
CA LEU A 137 0.54 0.60 -13.99
C LEU A 137 1.40 1.33 -15.00
N GLU A 138 0.80 2.30 -15.66
CA GLU A 138 1.46 3.24 -16.56
C GLU A 138 1.05 4.66 -16.16
N PHE A 139 1.99 5.59 -16.25
CA PHE A 139 1.68 7.00 -16.12
C PHE A 139 1.15 7.52 -17.45
N THR A 140 -0.02 8.16 -17.43
CA THR A 140 -0.58 8.86 -18.59
C THR A 140 -1.04 10.26 -18.20
N GLU A 141 -0.76 11.23 -19.05
CA GLU A 141 -1.23 12.61 -18.88
C GLU A 141 -2.72 12.76 -19.24
N ASN A 142 -3.24 11.87 -20.09
CA ASN A 142 -4.60 11.93 -20.61
C ASN A 142 -5.33 10.60 -20.37
N PRO A 143 -5.88 10.37 -19.16
CA PRO A 143 -6.63 9.16 -18.88
C PRO A 143 -7.94 9.14 -19.67
N SER A 144 -8.25 8.03 -20.32
CA SER A 144 -9.49 7.86 -21.08
C SER A 144 -10.75 7.83 -20.20
N SER A 145 -10.60 7.49 -18.91
CA SER A 145 -11.63 7.57 -17.86
C SER A 145 -10.95 7.47 -16.48
N PRO A 146 -11.52 8.06 -15.40
CA PRO A 146 -10.98 7.88 -14.06
C PRO A 146 -11.14 6.42 -13.59
N LEU A 147 -10.13 5.88 -12.91
CA LEU A 147 -10.13 4.50 -12.39
C LEU A 147 -11.07 4.33 -11.19
N ILE A 148 -11.20 5.37 -10.38
CA ILE A 148 -12.17 5.51 -9.28
C ILE A 148 -12.84 6.86 -9.46
N ASP A 149 -14.12 6.98 -9.12
CA ASP A 149 -14.76 8.28 -8.91
C ASP A 149 -14.04 9.00 -7.76
N ALA A 150 -13.01 9.78 -8.10
CA ALA A 150 -12.27 10.53 -7.11
C ALA A 150 -13.26 11.42 -6.35
N PRO A 151 -13.23 11.44 -5.01
CA PRO A 151 -14.03 12.39 -4.26
C PRO A 151 -13.71 13.78 -4.81
N ARG A 152 -14.74 14.54 -5.21
CA ARG A 152 -14.55 15.87 -5.81
C ARG A 152 -13.79 16.72 -4.81
N TYR A 153 -12.48 16.89 -5.02
CA TYR A 153 -11.72 17.86 -4.27
C TYR A 153 -12.30 19.23 -4.63
N PRO A 154 -12.70 20.06 -3.64
CA PRO A 154 -13.19 21.40 -3.95
C PRO A 154 -12.12 22.10 -4.79
N SER A 155 -12.52 22.63 -5.93
CA SER A 155 -11.65 23.30 -6.93
C SER A 155 -10.90 24.51 -6.37
N ARG A 156 -11.15 24.87 -5.11
CA ARG A 156 -10.51 25.94 -4.37
C ARG A 156 -10.15 25.37 -3.00
N ILE A 157 -8.85 25.34 -2.69
CA ILE A 157 -8.40 25.22 -1.29
C ILE A 157 -8.98 26.46 -0.59
N PRO A 158 -9.76 26.32 0.50
CA PRO A 158 -10.23 27.49 1.25
C PRO A 158 -9.01 28.33 1.65
N GLU A 159 -9.00 29.63 1.34
CA GLU A 159 -7.90 30.55 1.70
C GLU A 159 -7.63 30.60 3.21
N THR A 160 -8.55 30.08 4.02
CA THR A 160 -8.40 29.91 5.46
C THR A 160 -8.01 28.47 5.81
N TYR A 161 -6.77 28.09 5.51
CA TYR A 161 -6.05 27.15 6.39
C TYR A 161 -5.46 27.97 7.54
N SER A 162 -6.32 28.57 8.36
CA SER A 162 -5.88 29.24 9.58
C SER A 162 -5.66 28.17 10.64
N TYR A 163 -4.40 27.85 10.88
CA TYR A 163 -3.99 27.16 12.10
C TYR A 163 -4.51 27.98 13.30
N SER A 164 -5.52 27.46 14.00
CA SER A 164 -6.00 28.04 15.26
C SER A 164 -5.26 27.37 16.41
N PRO A 165 -4.31 28.05 17.08
CA PRO A 165 -3.55 27.45 18.18
C PRO A 165 -4.41 27.14 19.41
N ALA A 166 -5.68 27.56 19.45
CA ALA A 166 -6.58 27.36 20.59
C ALA A 166 -7.10 25.92 20.74
N ALA A 167 -7.26 25.16 19.65
CA ALA A 167 -7.78 23.79 19.72
C ALA A 167 -6.76 22.77 20.27
N ALA A 168 -5.48 23.14 20.34
CA ALA A 168 -4.43 22.30 20.91
C ALA A 168 -4.34 22.36 22.45
N ALA A 169 -5.09 23.24 23.12
CA ALA A 169 -4.97 23.49 24.55
C ALA A 169 -5.88 22.61 25.45
N GLU A 170 -6.95 22.00 24.90
CA GLU A 170 -8.01 21.36 25.71
C GLU A 170 -8.00 19.82 25.71
N SER A 171 -6.88 19.18 25.36
CA SER A 171 -6.74 17.73 25.52
C SER A 171 -6.02 17.40 26.85
N PRO A 172 -6.56 16.53 27.71
CA PRO A 172 -5.90 16.15 28.95
C PRO A 172 -4.59 15.42 28.60
N ARG A 173 -3.46 16.04 28.96
CA ARG A 173 -2.13 15.49 28.70
C ARG A 173 -1.99 14.13 29.42
N PRO A 174 -1.63 13.04 28.74
CA PRO A 174 -1.16 11.85 29.43
C PRO A 174 0.15 12.17 30.17
N ALA A 175 0.26 11.67 31.41
CA ALA A 175 1.41 11.88 32.27
C ALA A 175 2.71 11.45 31.57
N ARG A 176 3.66 12.39 31.44
CA ARG A 176 5.00 12.16 30.87
C ARG A 176 5.76 11.09 31.67
N SER A 177 5.94 9.89 31.12
CA SER A 177 7.14 9.10 31.41
C SER A 177 8.22 9.47 30.39
N ARG A 178 9.41 9.78 30.87
CA ARG A 178 10.53 10.23 30.04
C ARG A 178 11.15 9.04 29.31
N SER A 179 10.97 8.93 28.00
CA SER A 179 11.98 8.34 27.12
C SER A 179 12.04 9.15 25.82
N ARG A 180 13.26 9.39 25.34
CA ARG A 180 13.57 10.28 24.23
C ARG A 180 13.50 9.49 22.91
N ASN A 181 12.93 10.14 21.90
CA ASN A 181 12.99 9.87 20.45
C ASN A 181 11.81 9.09 19.85
N ALA A 182 10.79 9.83 19.40
CA ALA A 182 10.00 9.54 18.20
C ALA A 182 9.18 10.78 17.82
N SER A 183 9.39 11.33 16.62
CA SER A 183 8.49 12.32 16.03
C SER A 183 7.37 11.56 15.32
N THR A 184 6.26 11.34 16.02
CA THR A 184 5.03 10.79 15.43
C THR A 184 4.19 11.93 14.88
N ALA A 185 4.06 12.05 13.57
CA ALA A 185 3.04 12.89 12.95
C ALA A 185 1.74 12.08 12.85
N ALA A 186 0.85 12.26 13.84
CA ALA A 186 -0.52 11.76 13.77
C ALA A 186 -1.35 12.72 12.91
N CYS A 187 -1.76 12.28 11.72
CA CYS A 187 -2.78 12.98 10.95
C CYS A 187 -4.15 12.57 11.49
N CYS A 188 -4.66 13.31 12.47
CA CYS A 188 -6.03 13.14 12.97
C CYS A 188 -7.02 13.73 11.96
N TYR A 189 -7.84 12.90 11.33
CA TYR A 189 -9.05 13.37 10.64
C TYR A 189 -10.19 13.45 11.66
N SER A 190 -10.71 14.65 11.90
CA SER A 190 -11.94 14.87 12.65
C SER A 190 -13.06 15.16 11.64
N ALA A 191 -13.97 14.21 11.44
CA ALA A 191 -15.20 14.44 10.72
C ALA A 191 -16.16 15.20 11.65
N ALA A 192 -16.42 16.48 11.35
CA ALA A 192 -17.48 17.21 12.05
C ALA A 192 -18.86 16.61 11.67
N PRO A 193 -19.78 16.42 12.63
CA PRO A 193 -21.12 15.93 12.32
C PRO A 193 -21.92 17.04 11.66
N ASN A 194 -22.37 16.83 10.42
CA ASN A 194 -23.23 17.79 9.75
C ASN A 194 -24.67 17.64 10.26
N SER A 195 -25.00 18.36 11.32
CA SER A 195 -26.38 18.59 11.73
C SER A 195 -26.94 19.79 10.97
N GLN A 196 -27.89 19.57 10.06
CA GLN A 196 -29.20 20.23 10.09
C GLN A 196 -30.17 19.67 9.03
N PRO A 197 -31.49 19.74 9.29
CA PRO A 197 -32.51 18.92 8.64
C PRO A 197 -33.03 19.59 7.37
N ASN A 198 -33.39 18.81 6.34
CA ASN A 198 -34.26 19.33 5.30
C ASN A 198 -35.48 18.43 5.07
N ARG A 199 -36.64 19.02 5.33
CA ARG A 199 -37.96 18.49 5.04
C ARG A 199 -38.31 18.83 3.58
N SER A 200 -38.64 17.83 2.78
CA SER A 200 -39.64 17.94 1.70
C SER A 200 -40.03 16.54 1.21
N GLY A 201 -41.34 16.35 1.01
CA GLY A 201 -42.06 15.08 0.98
C GLY A 201 -41.94 14.22 -0.28
N PRO A 202 -42.77 13.16 -0.39
CA PRO A 202 -42.47 11.95 -1.15
C PRO A 202 -42.79 12.09 -2.64
N GLN A 203 -41.85 11.68 -3.51
CA GLN A 203 -42.15 11.42 -4.92
C GLN A 203 -42.40 9.93 -5.13
N ALA A 204 -43.62 9.64 -5.60
CA ALA A 204 -44.15 8.32 -5.86
C ALA A 204 -43.45 7.66 -7.06
N PHE A 205 -43.07 6.41 -6.86
CA PHE A 205 -42.54 5.49 -7.86
C PHE A 205 -43.69 5.01 -8.77
N ARG A 206 -43.60 5.24 -10.08
CA ARG A 206 -44.43 4.57 -11.09
C ARG A 206 -43.51 3.74 -11.99
N THR A 207 -43.73 2.43 -12.01
CA THR A 207 -43.17 1.49 -12.98
C THR A 207 -44.02 1.47 -14.26
N PRO A 208 -43.44 1.36 -15.46
CA PRO A 208 -44.16 0.94 -16.64
C PRO A 208 -44.16 -0.59 -16.78
N ASN A 209 -45.28 -1.12 -17.29
CA ASN A 209 -45.43 -2.48 -17.80
C ASN A 209 -44.54 -2.75 -19.02
#